data_AF-A0A093PG23-F1
#
_entry.id   AF-A0A093PG23-F1
#
_cell.length_a   1.000
_cell.length_b   1.000
_cell.length_c   1.000
_cell.angle_alpha   90.00
_cell.angle_beta   90.00
_cell.angle_gamma   90.00
#
_symmetry.space_group_name_H-M   'P 1'
#
loop_
_entity.id
_entity.type
_entity.pdbx_description
1 polymer ?
#
loop_
_entity_poly.entity_id
_entity_poly.type
_entity_poly.pdbx_seq_one_letter_code
_entity_poly.pdbx_strand_id
1 'polypeptide(L)'
;LLSFPWAFGRAGGAVPALLVELGSLVFLVSGLAVLGYAAALSAQPTYQGVVRAVCGAAVGKLCELCFLLNLFMISVALLRVVGDQLEKLCDSLYPNGTLSGAPQPPPWYVDQRFTLSALCVLVIFPLSVPREIGFQNILGTLAACYLTLVIILKYYLQAEGLSLTSPPQPSRSSSWASVFSVIPTICFGFQCHEACVAIYSSMSNRSFSHWVTVSVLSMLVCLLIYSLTGLYGYLTFGEAVASDVLMSYPGNDPLVVVARLLFGVSIVTIYPIVVLLGRSVVKDLWAAPKRGAAAVSEARERRGRVALTVTWMGTTLAIALFVPDIGKVIELIGGISAFFIFIFPG
;
A
#
# COMPACT_ATOMS: atom_id res chain seq x y z
N LEU A 1 4.67 -4.54 -2.18
CA LEU A 1 4.69 -5.75 -3.02
C LEU A 1 4.89 -5.43 -4.52
N LEU A 2 3.93 -4.78 -5.20
CA LEU A 2 3.98 -4.56 -6.66
C LEU A 2 5.21 -3.80 -7.17
N SER A 3 5.75 -2.88 -6.37
CA SER A 3 6.91 -2.04 -6.70
C SER A 3 8.26 -2.63 -6.28
N PHE A 4 8.29 -3.79 -5.62
CA PHE A 4 9.55 -4.38 -5.15
C PHE A 4 10.47 -4.79 -6.31
N PRO A 5 9.98 -5.41 -7.40
CA PRO A 5 10.82 -5.70 -8.57
C PRO A 5 11.48 -4.44 -9.13
N TRP A 6 10.73 -3.34 -9.21
CA TRP A 6 11.24 -2.04 -9.63
C TRP A 6 12.27 -1.46 -8.69
N ALA A 7 12.06 -1.58 -7.38
CA ALA A 7 13.06 -1.18 -6.38
C ALA A 7 14.35 -2.00 -6.52
N PHE A 8 14.26 -3.30 -6.82
CA PHE A 8 15.43 -4.16 -7.03
C PHE A 8 16.24 -3.74 -8.26
N GLY A 9 15.55 -3.43 -9.37
CA GLY A 9 16.20 -2.87 -10.57
C GLY A 9 16.85 -1.52 -10.30
N ARG A 10 16.15 -0.62 -9.58
CA ARG A 10 16.65 0.72 -9.28
C ARG A 10 17.79 0.76 -8.27
N ALA A 11 17.90 -0.23 -7.38
CA ALA A 11 19.01 -0.39 -6.45
C ALA A 11 20.32 -0.85 -7.11
N GLY A 12 20.29 -1.22 -8.40
CA GLY A 12 21.44 -1.77 -9.12
C GLY A 12 21.60 -3.28 -8.94
N GLY A 13 20.55 -3.99 -8.51
CA GLY A 13 20.51 -5.45 -8.45
C GLY A 13 19.90 -6.02 -7.16
N ALA A 14 19.80 -7.35 -7.11
CA ALA A 14 19.18 -8.06 -5.99
C ALA A 14 19.93 -7.90 -4.67
N VAL A 15 21.27 -8.00 -4.67
CA VAL A 15 22.08 -7.89 -3.45
C VAL A 15 21.91 -6.54 -2.73
N PRO A 16 22.12 -5.37 -3.38
CA PRO A 16 21.93 -4.09 -2.69
C PRO A 16 20.49 -3.89 -2.22
N ALA A 17 19.50 -4.34 -2.98
CA ALA A 17 18.10 -4.25 -2.56
C ALA A 17 17.81 -5.10 -1.31
N LEU A 18 18.27 -6.36 -1.27
CA LEU A 18 18.11 -7.24 -0.11
C LEU A 18 18.83 -6.69 1.13
N LEU A 19 20.00 -6.06 0.97
CA LEU A 19 20.70 -5.41 2.08
C LEU A 19 19.89 -4.24 2.65
N VAL A 20 19.30 -3.40 1.79
CA VAL A 20 18.41 -2.32 2.23
C VAL A 20 17.15 -2.88 2.90
N GLU A 21 16.61 -3.96 2.36
CA GLU A 21 15.43 -4.65 2.91
C GLU A 21 15.70 -5.17 4.33
N LEU A 22 16.80 -5.91 4.52
CA LEU A 22 17.25 -6.41 5.82
C LEU A 22 17.60 -5.29 6.80
N GLY A 23 18.29 -4.24 6.33
CA GLY A 23 18.60 -3.07 7.15
C GLY A 23 17.33 -2.40 7.66
N SER A 24 16.38 -2.11 6.75
CA SER A 24 15.10 -1.50 7.09
C SER A 24 14.30 -2.37 8.06
N LEU A 25 14.30 -3.70 7.87
CA LEU A 25 13.61 -4.67 8.72
C LEU A 25 14.06 -4.57 10.19
N VAL A 26 15.36 -4.40 10.44
CA VAL A 26 15.89 -4.24 11.81
C VAL A 26 15.29 -3.01 12.48
N PHE A 27 15.28 -1.87 11.80
CA PHE A 27 14.67 -0.63 12.30
C PHE A 27 13.16 -0.74 12.48
N LEU A 28 12.48 -1.49 11.61
CA LEU A 28 11.04 -1.72 11.70
C LEU A 28 10.67 -2.58 12.90
N VAL A 29 11.40 -3.69 13.11
CA VAL A 29 11.17 -4.59 14.25
C VAL A 29 11.48 -3.87 15.56
N SER A 30 12.58 -3.10 15.63
CA SER A 30 12.89 -2.29 16.82
C SER A 30 11.80 -1.23 17.05
N GLY A 31 11.35 -0.55 16.00
CA GLY A 31 10.28 0.43 16.09
C GLY A 31 8.96 -0.15 16.59
N LEU A 32 8.58 -1.34 16.10
CA LEU A 32 7.40 -2.06 16.60
C LEU A 32 7.54 -2.47 18.07
N ALA A 33 8.73 -2.89 18.49
CA ALA A 33 8.99 -3.23 19.89
C ALA A 33 8.86 -1.99 20.79
N VAL A 34 9.49 -0.87 20.41
CA VAL A 34 9.40 0.40 21.15
C VAL A 34 7.96 0.90 21.22
N LEU A 35 7.22 0.85 20.12
CA LEU A 35 5.81 1.28 20.09
C LEU A 35 4.91 0.38 20.92
N GLY A 36 5.14 -0.93 20.93
CA GLY A 36 4.41 -1.86 21.80
C GLY A 36 4.68 -1.58 23.28
N TYR A 37 5.93 -1.28 23.63
CA TYR A 37 6.30 -0.88 24.99
C TYR A 37 5.66 0.46 25.39
N ALA A 38 5.71 1.46 24.51
CA ALA A 38 5.09 2.76 24.74
C ALA A 38 3.56 2.68 24.84
N ALA A 39 2.92 1.80 24.05
CA ALA A 39 1.49 1.52 24.15
C ALA A 39 1.13 0.87 25.50
N ALA A 40 1.96 -0.04 26.01
CA ALA A 40 1.78 -0.66 27.31
C ALA A 40 1.85 0.35 28.46
N LEU A 41 2.77 1.33 28.38
CA LEU A 41 2.95 2.37 29.40
C LEU A 41 1.87 3.47 29.36
N SER A 42 1.52 3.93 28.17
CA SER A 42 0.61 5.07 27.99
C SER A 42 -0.87 4.73 28.15
N ALA A 43 -1.22 3.44 28.11
CA ALA A 43 -2.60 2.93 28.13
C ALA A 43 -3.53 3.60 27.09
N GLN A 44 -2.95 4.16 26.02
CA GLN A 44 -3.69 4.82 24.95
C GLN A 44 -4.04 3.79 23.85
N PRO A 45 -5.27 3.84 23.30
CA PRO A 45 -5.70 2.91 22.25
C PRO A 45 -5.21 3.31 20.85
N THR A 46 -4.64 4.50 20.67
CA THR A 46 -4.26 5.06 19.35
C THR A 46 -2.79 5.44 19.30
N TYR A 47 -2.15 5.23 18.14
CA TYR A 47 -0.75 5.60 17.89
C TYR A 47 -0.47 7.07 18.24
N GLN A 48 -1.35 7.96 17.80
CA GLN A 48 -1.25 9.41 18.06
C GLN A 48 -1.36 9.75 19.55
N GLY A 49 -2.20 9.01 20.28
CA GLY A 49 -2.32 9.14 21.73
C GLY A 49 -1.03 8.75 22.45
N VAL A 50 -0.41 7.64 22.04
CA VAL A 50 0.89 7.19 22.57
C VAL A 50 1.97 8.24 22.33
N VAL A 51 2.11 8.72 21.08
CA VAL A 51 3.12 9.73 20.72
C VAL A 51 2.90 11.04 21.47
N ARG A 52 1.65 11.49 21.61
CA ARG A 52 1.33 12.70 22.38
C ARG A 52 1.68 12.55 23.86
N ALA A 53 1.46 11.37 24.44
CA ALA A 53 1.77 11.12 25.85
C ALA A 53 3.27 11.06 26.11
N VAL A 54 4.05 10.49 25.19
CA VAL A 54 5.50 10.29 25.37
C VAL A 54 6.33 11.50 24.91
N CYS A 55 6.01 12.07 23.75
CA CYS A 55 6.82 13.12 23.10
C CYS A 55 6.25 14.54 23.28
N GLY A 56 5.08 14.68 23.91
CA GLY A 56 4.42 15.95 24.16
C GLY A 56 3.46 16.41 23.03
N ALA A 57 2.77 17.52 23.29
CA ALA A 57 1.64 17.96 22.46
C ALA A 57 2.03 18.43 21.06
N ALA A 58 3.17 19.11 20.91
CA ALA A 58 3.65 19.62 19.62
C ALA A 58 4.03 18.47 18.66
N VAL A 59 4.80 17.51 19.16
CA VAL A 59 5.21 16.32 18.41
C VAL A 59 4.01 15.43 18.10
N GLY A 60 3.07 15.28 19.04
CA GLY A 60 1.80 14.60 18.79
C GLY A 60 0.98 15.24 17.67
N LYS A 61 0.95 16.57 17.55
CA LYS A 61 0.26 17.28 16.46
C LYS A 61 0.95 17.11 15.11
N LEU A 62 2.28 17.14 15.07
CA LEU A 62 3.04 16.84 13.85
C LEU A 62 2.79 15.40 13.40
N CYS A 63 2.83 14.44 14.33
CA CYS A 63 2.50 13.04 14.08
C CYS A 63 1.09 12.88 13.50
N GLU A 64 0.09 13.55 14.08
CA GLU A 64 -1.28 13.54 13.56
C GLU A 64 -1.38 14.02 12.11
N LEU A 65 -0.68 15.12 11.78
CA LEU A 65 -0.67 15.68 10.43
C LEU A 65 0.05 14.76 9.45
N CYS A 66 1.24 14.25 9.79
CA CYS A 66 2.00 13.33 8.95
C CYS A 66 1.20 12.05 8.69
N PHE A 67 0.51 11.52 9.69
CA PHE A 67 -0.31 10.33 9.58
C PHE A 67 -1.53 10.55 8.69
N LEU A 68 -2.19 11.71 8.82
CA LEU A 68 -3.30 12.09 7.96
C LEU A 68 -2.86 12.19 6.49
N LEU A 69 -1.72 12.84 6.24
CA LEU A 69 -1.12 12.94 4.90
C LEU A 69 -0.75 11.56 4.36
N ASN A 70 -0.21 10.68 5.20
CA ASN A 70 0.16 9.34 4.81
C ASN A 70 -1.06 8.53 4.34
N LEU A 71 -2.14 8.52 5.13
CA LEU A 71 -3.39 7.84 4.77
C LEU A 71 -4.03 8.42 3.51
N PHE A 72 -3.94 9.74 3.33
CA PHE A 72 -4.43 10.41 2.13
C PHE A 72 -3.69 9.94 0.88
N MET A 73 -2.35 9.93 0.94
CA MET A 73 -1.53 9.48 -0.18
C MET A 73 -1.68 7.98 -0.45
N ILE A 74 -1.82 7.14 0.59
CA ILE A 74 -2.16 5.71 0.43
C ILE A 74 -3.48 5.56 -0.32
N SER A 75 -4.51 6.35 0.03
CA SER A 75 -5.79 6.32 -0.68
C SER A 75 -5.60 6.62 -2.17
N VAL A 76 -4.82 7.65 -2.51
CA VAL A 76 -4.49 7.97 -3.92
C VAL A 76 -3.78 6.80 -4.61
N ALA A 77 -2.76 6.21 -3.97
CA ALA A 77 -2.02 5.08 -4.53
C ALA A 77 -2.93 3.87 -4.80
N LEU A 78 -3.80 3.52 -3.85
CA LEU A 78 -4.75 2.42 -3.99
C LEU A 78 -5.70 2.63 -5.17
N LEU A 79 -6.24 3.85 -5.35
CA LEU A 79 -7.09 4.16 -6.50
C LEU A 79 -6.33 4.10 -7.82
N ARG A 80 -5.08 4.57 -7.85
CA ARG A 80 -4.25 4.50 -9.05
C ARG A 80 -3.97 3.04 -9.45
N VAL A 81 -3.53 2.20 -8.50
CA VAL A 81 -3.32 0.75 -8.78
C VAL A 81 -4.58 0.12 -9.34
N VAL A 82 -5.72 0.32 -8.67
CA VAL A 82 -6.99 -0.27 -9.13
C VAL A 82 -7.36 0.22 -10.53
N GLY A 83 -7.15 1.50 -10.82
CA GLY A 83 -7.35 2.05 -12.15
C GLY A 83 -6.46 1.39 -13.20
N ASP A 84 -5.17 1.21 -12.91
CA ASP A 84 -4.22 0.57 -13.84
C ASP A 84 -4.57 -0.90 -14.09
N GLN A 85 -4.98 -1.63 -13.04
CA GLN A 85 -5.40 -3.03 -13.16
C GLN A 85 -6.73 -3.17 -13.92
N LEU A 86 -7.65 -2.22 -13.75
CA LEU A 86 -8.94 -2.21 -14.45
C LEU A 86 -8.77 -1.92 -15.95
N GLU A 87 -7.89 -0.98 -16.31
CA GLU A 87 -7.55 -0.68 -17.70
C GLU A 87 -6.98 -1.92 -18.41
N LYS A 88 -5.98 -2.59 -17.81
CA LYS A 88 -5.42 -3.84 -18.36
C LYS A 88 -6.43 -4.97 -18.46
N LEU A 89 -7.38 -5.04 -17.52
CA LEU A 89 -8.45 -6.03 -17.56
C LEU A 89 -9.42 -5.74 -18.70
N CYS A 90 -9.76 -4.48 -18.91
CA CYS A 90 -10.59 -4.04 -20.02
C CYS A 90 -9.94 -4.31 -21.38
N ASP A 91 -8.64 -4.03 -21.53
CA ASP A 91 -7.87 -4.35 -22.74
C ASP A 91 -7.87 -5.86 -23.05
N SER A 92 -7.86 -6.69 -22.00
CA SER A 92 -7.89 -8.16 -22.11
C SER A 92 -9.26 -8.69 -22.55
N LEU A 93 -10.33 -8.07 -22.05
CA LEU A 93 -11.72 -8.44 -22.38
C LEU A 93 -12.17 -7.92 -23.74
N TYR A 94 -11.66 -6.75 -24.15
CA TYR A 94 -11.89 -6.14 -25.46
C TYR A 94 -10.56 -6.02 -26.21
N PRO A 95 -9.95 -7.15 -26.64
CA PRO A 95 -8.80 -7.07 -27.51
C PRO A 95 -9.25 -6.34 -28.77
N ASN A 96 -8.68 -5.15 -29.02
CA ASN A 96 -8.99 -4.33 -30.19
C ASN A 96 -9.09 -5.23 -31.42
N GLY A 97 -10.31 -5.45 -31.91
CA GLY A 97 -10.62 -6.44 -32.91
C GLY A 97 -9.95 -6.07 -34.24
N THR A 98 -8.75 -6.59 -34.47
CA THR A 98 -8.02 -6.49 -35.74
C THR A 98 -8.63 -7.34 -36.86
N LEU A 99 -9.82 -7.92 -36.64
CA LEU A 99 -10.58 -8.65 -37.67
C LEU A 99 -11.42 -7.73 -38.58
N SER A 100 -11.47 -6.43 -38.35
CA SER A 100 -12.18 -5.49 -39.25
C SER A 100 -11.51 -4.12 -39.33
N GLY A 101 -10.34 -4.05 -39.97
CA GLY A 101 -9.86 -2.97 -40.85
C GLY A 101 -9.87 -1.48 -40.44
N ALA A 102 -10.42 -1.08 -39.30
CA ALA A 102 -10.47 0.31 -38.84
C ALA A 102 -10.25 0.36 -37.33
N PRO A 103 -9.35 1.23 -36.83
CA PRO A 103 -9.22 1.45 -35.39
C PRO A 103 -10.49 2.16 -34.89
N GLN A 104 -11.45 1.38 -34.37
CA GLN A 104 -12.55 1.96 -33.62
C GLN A 104 -12.00 2.51 -32.30
N PRO A 105 -12.30 3.76 -31.92
CA PRO A 105 -11.94 4.26 -30.60
C PRO A 105 -12.62 3.36 -29.55
N PRO A 106 -11.93 3.03 -28.45
CA PRO A 106 -12.50 2.21 -27.39
C PRO A 106 -13.82 2.86 -26.91
N PRO A 107 -14.84 2.06 -26.57
CA PRO A 107 -16.10 2.59 -26.09
C PRO A 107 -15.88 3.50 -24.87
N TRP A 108 -16.67 4.57 -24.74
CA TRP A 108 -16.54 5.55 -23.66
C TRP A 108 -16.64 4.95 -22.25
N TYR A 109 -17.34 3.81 -22.10
CA TYR A 109 -17.46 3.10 -20.82
C TYR A 109 -16.24 2.24 -20.47
N VAL A 110 -15.31 2.05 -21.41
CA VAL A 110 -14.02 1.35 -21.21
C VAL A 110 -12.93 2.33 -20.74
N ASP A 111 -13.15 3.63 -20.89
CA ASP A 111 -12.21 4.65 -20.43
C ASP A 111 -11.92 4.49 -18.93
N GLN A 112 -10.63 4.43 -18.57
CA GLN A 112 -10.13 4.31 -17.20
C GLN A 112 -10.79 5.35 -16.27
N ARG A 113 -11.04 6.55 -16.79
CA ARG A 113 -11.67 7.64 -16.03
C ARG A 113 -13.09 7.30 -15.62
N PHE A 114 -13.87 6.73 -16.54
CA PHE A 114 -15.25 6.35 -16.29
C PHE A 114 -15.32 5.09 -15.42
N THR A 115 -14.54 4.05 -15.75
CA THR A 115 -14.56 2.77 -15.03
C THR A 115 -14.10 2.92 -13.59
N LEU A 116 -13.00 3.65 -13.34
CA LEU A 116 -12.53 3.95 -11.99
C LEU A 116 -13.54 4.79 -11.21
N SER A 117 -14.11 5.83 -11.83
CA SER A 117 -15.13 6.67 -11.17
C SER A 117 -16.39 5.86 -10.84
N ALA A 118 -16.85 5.00 -11.73
CA ALA A 118 -17.99 4.13 -11.51
C ALA A 118 -17.71 3.13 -10.38
N LEU A 119 -16.53 2.49 -10.36
CA LEU A 119 -16.13 1.59 -9.28
C LEU A 119 -16.08 2.33 -7.92
N CYS A 120 -15.56 3.56 -7.92
CA CYS A 120 -15.49 4.39 -6.73
C CYS A 120 -16.89 4.68 -6.17
N VAL A 121 -17.85 5.07 -7.01
CA VAL A 121 -19.20 5.44 -6.60
C VAL A 121 -20.07 4.21 -6.29
N LEU A 122 -19.97 3.15 -7.09
CA LEU A 122 -20.86 1.99 -7.02
C LEU A 122 -20.38 0.91 -6.04
N VAL A 123 -19.08 0.84 -5.75
CA VAL A 123 -18.50 -0.22 -4.91
C VAL A 123 -17.77 0.38 -3.72
N ILE A 124 -16.75 1.21 -3.94
CA ILE A 124 -15.91 1.70 -2.84
C ILE A 124 -16.70 2.57 -1.87
N PHE A 125 -17.54 3.47 -2.38
CA PHE A 125 -18.37 4.34 -1.57
C PHE A 125 -19.36 3.57 -0.68
N PRO A 126 -20.23 2.67 -1.19
CA PRO A 126 -21.13 1.91 -0.34
C PRO A 126 -20.38 1.01 0.65
N LEU A 127 -19.22 0.46 0.28
CA LEU A 127 -18.37 -0.30 1.21
C LEU A 127 -17.71 0.57 2.29
N SER A 128 -17.58 1.88 2.08
CA SER A 128 -17.00 2.83 3.06
C SER A 128 -18.00 3.33 4.11
N VAL A 129 -19.29 3.02 3.93
CA VAL A 129 -20.39 3.38 4.83
C VAL A 129 -20.49 2.48 6.07
N PRO A 130 -20.41 1.13 5.98
CA PRO A 130 -20.50 0.26 7.14
C PRO A 130 -19.30 0.44 8.11
N ARG A 131 -19.57 0.20 9.40
CA ARG A 131 -18.62 0.42 10.51
C ARG A 131 -17.69 -0.76 10.80
N GLU A 132 -18.04 -1.95 10.34
CA GLU A 132 -17.31 -3.18 10.64
C GLU A 132 -17.22 -4.05 9.39
N ILE A 133 -16.02 -4.52 9.06
CA ILE A 133 -15.82 -5.45 7.95
C ILE A 133 -14.90 -6.56 8.44
N GLY A 134 -15.48 -7.74 8.72
CA GLY A 134 -14.82 -8.85 9.41
C GLY A 134 -14.04 -9.84 8.54
N PHE A 135 -13.95 -9.65 7.22
CA PHE A 135 -13.44 -10.69 6.29
C PHE A 135 -12.23 -10.27 5.43
N GLN A 136 -11.64 -9.09 5.66
CA GLN A 136 -10.68 -8.48 4.72
C GLN A 136 -9.24 -9.01 4.86
N ASN A 137 -8.85 -9.49 6.05
CA ASN A 137 -7.47 -9.88 6.34
C ASN A 137 -7.00 -11.12 5.58
N ILE A 138 -7.90 -12.09 5.34
CA ILE A 138 -7.55 -13.33 4.63
C ILE A 138 -7.34 -13.06 3.14
N LEU A 139 -8.21 -12.22 2.56
CA LEU A 139 -8.18 -11.91 1.14
C LEU A 139 -6.88 -11.21 0.72
N GLY A 140 -6.41 -10.25 1.52
CA GLY A 140 -5.16 -9.53 1.24
C GLY A 140 -3.93 -10.42 1.26
N THR A 141 -3.81 -11.28 2.27
CA THR A 141 -2.71 -12.25 2.37
C THR A 141 -2.77 -13.27 1.24
N LEU A 142 -3.95 -13.79 0.92
CA LEU A 142 -4.15 -14.70 -0.20
C LEU A 142 -3.75 -14.05 -1.54
N ALA A 143 -4.14 -12.78 -1.76
CA ALA A 143 -3.77 -12.02 -2.94
C ALA A 143 -2.25 -11.85 -3.07
N ALA A 144 -1.56 -11.53 -1.98
CA ALA A 144 -0.11 -11.38 -1.95
C ALA A 144 0.61 -12.71 -2.23
N CYS A 145 0.20 -13.81 -1.58
CA CYS A 145 0.75 -15.14 -1.80
C CYS A 145 0.52 -15.63 -3.24
N TYR A 146 -0.69 -15.46 -3.75
CA TYR A 146 -1.02 -15.84 -5.13
C TYR A 146 -0.20 -15.05 -6.15
N LEU A 147 -0.08 -13.73 -5.97
CA LEU A 147 0.75 -12.90 -6.84
C LEU A 147 2.22 -13.36 -6.83
N THR A 148 2.77 -13.59 -5.65
CA THR A 148 4.15 -14.09 -5.50
C THR A 148 4.34 -15.41 -6.25
N LEU A 149 3.40 -16.35 -6.08
CA LEU A 149 3.42 -17.63 -6.77
C LEU A 149 3.35 -17.46 -8.29
N VAL A 150 2.47 -16.60 -8.80
CA VAL A 150 2.36 -16.33 -10.25
C VAL A 150 3.65 -15.77 -10.81
N ILE A 151 4.31 -14.83 -10.11
CA ILE A 151 5.59 -14.25 -10.55
C ILE A 151 6.68 -15.31 -10.61
N ILE A 152 6.81 -16.14 -9.58
CA ILE A 152 7.76 -17.26 -9.54
C ILE A 152 7.49 -18.23 -10.69
N LEU A 153 6.23 -18.65 -10.86
CA LEU A 153 5.85 -19.59 -11.92
C LEU A 153 6.14 -19.03 -13.31
N LYS A 154 5.86 -17.74 -13.55
CA LYS A 154 6.15 -17.07 -14.82
C LYS A 154 7.64 -17.01 -15.11
N TYR A 155 8.47 -16.76 -14.10
CA TYR A 155 9.91 -16.80 -14.25
C TYR A 155 10.38 -18.18 -14.76
N TYR A 156 9.94 -19.27 -14.12
CA TYR A 156 10.35 -20.62 -14.52
C TYR A 156 9.78 -21.03 -15.89
N LEU A 157 8.50 -20.76 -16.17
CA LEU A 157 7.88 -21.09 -17.45
C LEU A 157 8.52 -20.33 -18.62
N GLN A 158 8.88 -19.06 -18.41
CA GLN A 158 9.52 -18.23 -19.43
C GLN A 158 10.98 -18.65 -19.63
N ALA A 159 11.67 -19.12 -18.59
CA ALA A 159 12.99 -19.71 -18.68
C ALA A 159 13.01 -21.03 -19.46
N GLU A 160 11.94 -21.85 -19.37
CA GLU A 160 11.82 -23.08 -20.16
C GLU A 160 11.45 -22.82 -21.63
N GLY A 161 10.64 -21.79 -21.92
CA GLY A 161 10.22 -21.44 -23.28
C GLY A 161 11.25 -20.65 -24.11
N LEU A 162 12.19 -19.95 -23.45
CA LEU A 162 13.25 -19.17 -24.10
C LEU A 162 14.62 -19.74 -23.73
N SER A 163 15.02 -20.82 -24.42
CA SER A 163 16.39 -21.37 -24.33
C SER A 163 17.50 -20.41 -24.80
N LEU A 164 17.19 -19.17 -25.17
CA LEU A 164 18.11 -18.18 -25.74
C LEU A 164 17.63 -16.73 -25.50
N THR A 165 17.63 -16.25 -24.26
CA THR A 165 17.75 -14.80 -24.04
C THR A 165 18.84 -14.56 -23.01
N SER A 166 19.86 -13.84 -23.47
CA SER A 166 21.07 -13.43 -22.75
C SER A 166 20.82 -13.08 -21.28
N PRO A 167 21.80 -13.33 -20.38
CA PRO A 167 21.72 -12.86 -19.01
C PRO A 167 21.38 -11.36 -18.97
N PRO A 168 20.64 -10.88 -17.95
CA PRO A 168 20.27 -9.48 -17.85
C PRO A 168 21.51 -8.60 -18.06
N GLN A 169 21.36 -7.66 -18.99
CA GLN A 169 22.37 -6.67 -19.38
C GLN A 169 23.04 -6.08 -18.14
N PRO A 170 24.38 -5.84 -18.14
CA PRO A 170 25.13 -5.47 -16.95
C PRO A 170 24.44 -4.33 -16.23
N SER A 171 24.10 -4.59 -14.97
CA SER A 171 23.44 -3.67 -14.06
C SER A 171 24.11 -2.31 -14.11
N ARG A 172 23.31 -1.23 -14.13
CA ARG A 172 23.80 0.09 -13.73
C ARG A 172 24.64 -0.09 -12.47
N SER A 173 25.91 0.36 -12.50
CA SER A 173 26.80 0.24 -11.35
C SER A 173 26.07 0.74 -10.11
N SER A 174 25.98 -0.10 -9.09
CA SER A 174 25.27 0.24 -7.85
C SER A 174 25.97 1.44 -7.22
N SER A 175 25.35 2.61 -7.36
CA SER A 175 25.79 3.83 -6.70
C SER A 175 25.07 3.95 -5.38
N TRP A 176 25.72 4.49 -4.35
CA TRP A 176 25.06 4.81 -3.08
C TRP A 176 23.78 5.63 -3.28
N ALA A 177 23.76 6.55 -4.24
CA ALA A 177 22.57 7.31 -4.59
C ALA A 177 21.40 6.42 -5.06
N SER A 178 21.69 5.36 -5.84
CA SER A 178 20.68 4.41 -6.33
C SER A 178 20.12 3.56 -5.19
N VAL A 179 20.97 3.13 -4.27
CA VAL A 179 20.59 2.37 -3.06
C VAL A 179 19.73 3.22 -2.12
N PHE A 180 20.10 4.48 -1.86
CA PHE A 180 19.29 5.37 -1.02
C PHE A 180 17.94 5.72 -1.65
N SER A 181 17.85 5.77 -2.98
CA SER A 181 16.60 6.12 -3.67
C SER A 181 15.47 5.09 -3.48
N VAL A 182 15.80 3.84 -3.12
CA VAL A 182 14.81 2.76 -2.95
C VAL A 182 14.33 2.58 -1.51
N ILE A 183 15.02 3.19 -0.54
CA ILE A 183 14.64 3.14 0.88
C ILE A 183 13.18 3.56 1.10
N PRO A 184 12.68 4.68 0.54
CA PRO A 184 11.28 5.06 0.71
C PRO A 184 10.31 3.96 0.26
N THR A 185 10.57 3.34 -0.90
CA THR A 185 9.71 2.28 -1.44
C THR A 185 9.68 1.05 -0.53
N ILE A 186 10.85 0.66 0.01
CA ILE A 186 10.98 -0.46 0.94
C ILE A 186 10.28 -0.12 2.27
N CYS A 187 10.52 1.06 2.84
CA CYS A 187 9.86 1.54 4.06
C CYS A 187 8.33 1.58 3.93
N PHE A 188 7.82 2.03 2.78
CA PHE A 188 6.38 1.97 2.49
C PHE A 188 5.87 0.53 2.44
N GLY A 189 6.61 -0.37 1.80
CA GLY A 189 6.24 -1.79 1.73
C GLY A 189 6.03 -2.43 3.09
N PHE A 190 6.89 -2.11 4.06
CA PHE A 190 6.83 -2.63 5.43
C PHE A 190 6.10 -1.70 6.42
N GLN A 191 5.37 -0.71 5.91
CA GLN A 191 4.64 0.22 6.76
C GLN A 191 3.52 -0.52 7.53
N CYS A 192 3.70 -0.66 8.84
CA CYS A 192 2.72 -1.27 9.73
C CYS A 192 2.62 -0.60 11.12
N HIS A 193 3.55 0.31 11.42
CA HIS A 193 3.64 1.03 12.70
C HIS A 193 2.36 1.80 13.03
N GLU A 194 1.63 2.22 12.00
CA GLU A 194 0.37 2.94 12.12
C GLU A 194 -0.73 2.11 12.79
N ALA A 195 -0.83 0.83 12.42
CA ALA A 195 -1.82 -0.09 12.94
C ALA A 195 -1.35 -0.80 14.21
N CYS A 196 -0.05 -0.72 14.55
CA CYS A 196 0.55 -1.58 15.56
C CYS A 196 -0.05 -1.36 16.96
N VAL A 197 -0.35 -0.11 17.35
CA VAL A 197 -0.95 0.21 18.65
C VAL A 197 -2.38 -0.30 18.74
N ALA A 198 -3.16 -0.15 17.67
CA ALA A 198 -4.52 -0.68 17.60
C ALA A 198 -4.50 -2.22 17.70
N ILE A 199 -3.65 -2.88 16.91
CA ILE A 199 -3.47 -4.34 16.94
C ILE A 199 -3.06 -4.80 18.34
N TYR A 200 -2.06 -4.16 18.96
CA TYR A 200 -1.59 -4.48 20.31
C TYR A 200 -2.72 -4.36 21.34
N SER A 201 -3.51 -3.28 21.28
CA SER A 201 -4.65 -3.07 22.17
C SER A 201 -5.76 -4.12 22.00
N SER A 202 -5.93 -4.66 20.79
CA SER A 202 -6.93 -5.69 20.47
C SER A 202 -6.46 -7.12 20.76
N MET A 203 -5.18 -7.37 21.05
CA MET A 203 -4.69 -8.71 21.36
C MET A 203 -5.20 -9.22 22.72
N SER A 204 -5.58 -10.51 22.77
CA SER A 204 -5.97 -11.18 24.01
C SER A 204 -4.82 -11.29 25.01
N ASN A 205 -3.60 -11.54 24.54
CA ASN A 205 -2.39 -11.58 25.36
C ASN A 205 -1.51 -10.37 25.04
N ARG A 206 -1.53 -9.38 25.94
CA ARG A 206 -0.79 -8.11 25.83
C ARG A 206 0.62 -8.17 26.43
N SER A 207 1.16 -9.35 26.72
CA SER A 207 2.55 -9.45 27.19
C SER A 207 3.54 -8.94 26.14
N PHE A 208 4.57 -8.23 26.60
CA PHE A 208 5.58 -7.63 25.73
C PHE A 208 6.32 -8.68 24.88
N SER A 209 6.74 -9.80 25.49
CA SER A 209 7.41 -10.88 24.76
C SER A 209 6.53 -11.47 23.67
N HIS A 210 5.22 -11.66 23.93
CA HIS A 210 4.28 -12.15 22.93
C HIS A 210 4.13 -11.16 21.75
N TRP A 211 4.01 -9.86 22.04
CA TRP A 211 3.98 -8.82 21.01
C TRP A 211 5.22 -8.82 20.12
N VAL A 212 6.41 -8.90 20.73
CA VAL A 212 7.67 -8.93 19.99
C VAL A 212 7.77 -10.19 19.12
N THR A 213 7.42 -11.36 19.65
CA THR A 213 7.43 -12.61 18.87
C THR A 213 6.48 -12.55 17.67
N VAL A 214 5.24 -12.08 17.88
CA VAL A 214 4.25 -11.92 16.80
C VAL A 214 4.73 -10.91 15.76
N SER A 215 5.31 -9.79 16.19
CA SER A 215 5.83 -8.75 15.32
C SER A 215 6.98 -9.26 14.45
N VAL A 216 7.96 -9.94 15.06
CA VAL A 216 9.13 -10.51 14.36
C VAL A 216 8.67 -11.57 13.35
N LEU A 217 7.82 -12.50 13.76
CA LEU A 217 7.36 -13.58 12.87
C LEU A 217 6.57 -13.03 11.68
N SER A 218 5.66 -12.08 11.93
CA SER A 218 4.89 -11.43 10.86
C SER A 218 5.80 -10.68 9.89
N MET A 219 6.81 -9.98 10.41
CA MET A 219 7.80 -9.26 9.61
C MET A 219 8.68 -10.18 8.75
N LEU A 220 9.08 -11.33 9.29
CA LEU A 220 9.82 -12.34 8.53
C LEU A 220 8.98 -12.93 7.39
N VAL A 221 7.69 -13.18 7.62
CA VAL A 221 6.78 -13.64 6.55
C VAL A 221 6.63 -12.58 5.47
N CYS A 222 6.43 -11.31 5.85
CA CYS A 222 6.38 -10.20 4.89
C CYS A 222 7.68 -10.08 4.09
N LEU A 223 8.84 -10.16 4.75
CA LEU A 223 10.15 -10.16 4.10
C LEU A 223 10.25 -11.26 3.06
N LEU A 224 9.88 -12.50 3.41
CA LEU A 224 9.95 -13.62 2.46
C LEU A 224 9.09 -13.37 1.21
N ILE A 225 7.83 -12.94 1.39
CA ILE A 225 6.92 -12.66 0.28
C ILE A 225 7.48 -11.54 -0.61
N TYR A 226 8.02 -10.49 0.01
CA TYR A 226 8.52 -9.29 -0.65
C TYR A 226 9.84 -9.54 -1.38
N SER A 227 10.80 -10.18 -0.73
CA SER A 227 12.07 -10.58 -1.31
C SER A 227 11.87 -11.57 -2.46
N LEU A 228 10.97 -12.56 -2.33
CA LEU A 228 10.67 -13.49 -3.43
C LEU A 228 10.04 -12.75 -4.62
N THR A 229 9.02 -11.93 -4.37
CA THR A 229 8.38 -11.15 -5.44
C THR A 229 9.36 -10.21 -6.11
N GLY A 230 10.14 -9.47 -5.33
CA GLY A 230 11.17 -8.54 -5.80
C GLY A 230 12.25 -9.22 -6.62
N LEU A 231 12.80 -10.32 -6.12
CA LEU A 231 13.85 -11.09 -6.77
C LEU A 231 13.39 -11.68 -8.10
N TYR A 232 12.32 -12.47 -8.10
CA TYR A 232 11.87 -13.15 -9.31
C TYR A 232 11.30 -12.16 -10.33
N GLY A 233 10.57 -11.13 -9.91
CA GLY A 233 10.11 -10.08 -10.81
C GLY A 233 11.26 -9.30 -11.44
N TYR A 234 12.32 -9.01 -10.68
CA TYR A 234 13.54 -8.40 -11.20
C TYR A 234 14.29 -9.34 -12.16
N LEU A 235 14.39 -10.64 -11.85
CA LEU A 235 15.04 -11.59 -12.75
C LEU A 235 14.26 -11.78 -14.06
N THR A 236 12.93 -11.66 -14.04
CA THR A 236 12.09 -11.74 -15.25
C THR A 236 12.25 -10.52 -16.17
N PHE A 237 12.26 -9.30 -15.63
CA PHE A 237 12.16 -8.07 -16.43
C PHE A 237 13.40 -7.16 -16.38
N GLY A 238 14.33 -7.40 -15.45
CA GLY A 238 15.52 -6.58 -15.24
C GLY A 238 15.18 -5.11 -14.97
N GLU A 239 15.91 -4.21 -15.64
CA GLU A 239 15.72 -2.76 -15.52
C GLU A 239 14.45 -2.24 -16.21
N ALA A 240 13.80 -3.03 -17.07
CA ALA A 240 12.60 -2.64 -17.81
C ALA A 240 11.29 -2.84 -17.04
N VAL A 241 11.37 -3.30 -15.79
CA VAL A 241 10.20 -3.53 -14.95
C VAL A 241 9.47 -2.21 -14.65
N ALA A 242 8.14 -2.23 -14.73
CA ALA A 242 7.31 -1.09 -14.37
C ALA A 242 7.24 -0.93 -12.85
N SER A 243 6.90 0.26 -12.37
CA SER A 243 6.69 0.55 -10.94
C SER A 243 5.59 -0.31 -10.32
N ASP A 244 4.69 -0.84 -11.14
CA ASP A 244 3.80 -1.95 -10.83
C ASP A 244 4.15 -3.15 -11.74
N VAL A 245 4.68 -4.23 -11.14
CA VAL A 245 5.10 -5.43 -11.88
C VAL A 245 3.96 -6.08 -12.70
N LEU A 246 2.69 -5.96 -12.28
CA LEU A 246 1.56 -6.49 -13.04
C LEU A 246 1.37 -5.77 -14.39
N MET A 247 1.90 -4.55 -14.52
CA MET A 247 1.87 -3.77 -15.77
C MET A 247 2.94 -4.23 -16.76
N SER A 248 3.98 -4.93 -16.31
CA SER A 248 5.02 -5.53 -17.17
C SER A 248 4.54 -6.82 -17.85
N TYR A 249 3.50 -7.47 -17.32
CA TYR A 249 2.92 -8.66 -17.93
C TYR A 249 1.82 -8.32 -18.96
N PRO A 250 1.66 -9.13 -20.02
CA PRO A 250 0.61 -8.92 -21.02
C PRO A 250 -0.81 -8.99 -20.43
N GLY A 251 -1.76 -8.34 -21.11
CA GLY A 251 -3.18 -8.29 -20.70
C GLY A 251 -3.88 -9.65 -20.71
N ASN A 252 -3.52 -10.52 -21.67
CA ASN A 252 -4.28 -11.73 -22.02
C ASN A 252 -3.85 -13.00 -21.27
N ASP A 253 -2.94 -12.88 -20.31
CA ASP A 253 -2.42 -14.03 -19.58
C ASP A 253 -3.38 -14.42 -18.43
N PRO A 254 -4.01 -15.61 -18.46
CA PRO A 254 -5.08 -15.94 -17.53
C PRO A 254 -4.62 -15.96 -16.07
N LEU A 255 -3.38 -16.41 -15.79
CA LEU A 255 -2.83 -16.42 -14.43
C LEU A 255 -2.62 -15.01 -13.90
N VAL A 256 -2.15 -14.11 -14.76
CA VAL A 256 -1.94 -12.71 -14.40
C VAL A 256 -3.28 -12.01 -14.23
N VAL A 257 -4.27 -12.28 -15.10
CA VAL A 257 -5.64 -11.73 -14.98
C VAL A 257 -6.26 -12.11 -13.63
N VAL A 258 -6.15 -13.37 -13.21
CA VAL A 258 -6.63 -13.79 -11.88
C VAL A 258 -5.88 -13.04 -10.76
N ALA A 259 -4.57 -12.83 -10.91
CA ALA A 259 -3.79 -12.06 -9.93
C ALA A 259 -4.25 -10.60 -9.86
N ARG A 260 -4.52 -9.96 -11.01
CA ARG A 260 -5.07 -8.59 -11.10
C ARG A 260 -6.42 -8.49 -10.40
N LEU A 261 -7.32 -9.44 -10.67
CA LEU A 261 -8.64 -9.48 -10.04
C LEU A 261 -8.53 -9.63 -8.52
N LEU A 262 -7.75 -10.61 -8.05
CA LEU A 262 -7.61 -10.88 -6.62
C LEU A 262 -6.97 -9.70 -5.87
N PHE A 263 -5.94 -9.08 -6.47
CA PHE A 263 -5.29 -7.90 -5.90
C PHE A 263 -6.19 -6.66 -5.96
N GLY A 264 -6.95 -6.48 -7.05
CA GLY A 264 -7.93 -5.41 -7.19
C GLY A 264 -9.04 -5.49 -6.16
N VAL A 265 -9.62 -6.68 -5.94
CA VAL A 265 -10.63 -6.89 -4.88
C VAL A 265 -10.03 -6.63 -3.50
N SER A 266 -8.81 -7.12 -3.24
CA SER A 266 -8.09 -6.82 -2.00
C SER A 266 -7.97 -5.31 -1.75
N ILE A 267 -7.54 -4.53 -2.74
CA ILE A 267 -7.44 -3.07 -2.60
C ILE A 267 -8.81 -2.41 -2.36
N VAL A 268 -9.83 -2.80 -3.11
CA VAL A 268 -11.20 -2.30 -2.94
C VAL A 268 -11.71 -2.55 -1.52
N THR A 269 -11.29 -3.65 -0.89
CA THR A 269 -11.62 -3.92 0.52
C THR A 269 -10.79 -3.10 1.51
N ILE A 270 -9.50 -2.87 1.24
CA ILE A 270 -8.62 -2.10 2.14
C ILE A 270 -8.99 -0.61 2.14
N TYR A 271 -9.42 -0.06 1.01
CA TYR A 271 -9.68 1.37 0.85
C TYR A 271 -10.68 1.94 1.90
N PRO A 272 -11.86 1.33 2.15
CA PRO A 272 -12.75 1.70 3.24
C PRO A 272 -12.08 1.83 4.62
N ILE A 273 -11.14 0.94 4.93
CA ILE A 273 -10.41 0.92 6.21
C ILE A 273 -9.53 2.17 6.32
N VAL A 274 -8.82 2.50 5.25
CA VAL A 274 -7.97 3.71 5.18
C VAL A 274 -8.81 4.97 5.37
N VAL A 275 -10.00 5.03 4.75
CA VAL A 275 -10.95 6.15 4.94
C VAL A 275 -11.51 6.19 6.38
N LEU A 276 -11.80 5.03 6.97
CA LEU A 276 -12.24 4.93 8.37
C LEU A 276 -11.18 5.49 9.32
N LEU A 277 -9.92 5.13 9.11
CA LEU A 277 -8.78 5.61 9.91
C LEU A 277 -8.49 7.09 9.67
N GLY A 278 -8.56 7.56 8.42
CA GLY A 278 -8.43 8.99 8.11
C GLY A 278 -9.50 9.82 8.82
N ARG A 279 -10.73 9.30 8.91
CA ARG A 279 -11.82 9.97 9.64
C ARG A 279 -11.58 10.05 11.15
N SER A 280 -11.03 9.02 11.78
CA SER A 280 -10.76 9.08 13.23
C SER A 280 -9.70 10.14 13.53
N VAL A 281 -8.66 10.22 12.68
CA VAL A 281 -7.57 11.20 12.83
C VAL A 281 -8.07 12.63 12.63
N VAL A 282 -8.91 12.87 11.61
CA VAL A 282 -9.53 14.18 11.40
C VAL A 282 -10.39 14.55 12.62
N LYS A 283 -11.16 13.62 13.18
CA LYS A 283 -11.93 13.89 14.38
C LYS A 283 -11.05 14.28 15.57
N ASP A 284 -9.93 13.57 15.78
CA ASP A 284 -9.00 13.86 16.88
C ASP A 284 -8.31 15.23 16.71
N LEU A 285 -7.96 15.60 15.47
CA LEU A 285 -7.46 16.94 15.13
C LEU A 285 -8.48 18.04 15.45
N TRP A 286 -9.75 17.83 15.13
CA TRP A 286 -10.83 18.80 15.30
C TRP A 286 -11.41 18.83 16.72
N ALA A 287 -11.28 17.76 17.50
CA ALA A 287 -11.72 17.70 18.89
C ALA A 287 -10.76 18.45 19.84
N ALA A 288 -9.49 18.57 19.47
CA ALA A 288 -8.45 19.19 20.29
C ALA A 288 -8.68 20.67 20.70
N PRO A 289 -9.47 21.53 20.02
CA PRO A 289 -9.72 22.90 20.49
C PRO A 289 -11.00 23.07 21.32
N LYS A 290 -11.90 22.10 21.42
CA LYS A 290 -13.23 22.32 22.05
C LYS A 290 -13.48 21.39 23.23
N ARG A 291 -12.91 21.76 24.38
CA ARG A 291 -13.19 21.23 25.73
C ARG A 291 -14.61 21.58 26.25
N GLY A 292 -15.61 21.60 25.38
CA GLY A 292 -16.99 21.94 25.68
C GLY A 292 -17.94 21.24 24.73
N ALA A 293 -18.15 19.95 24.93
CA ALA A 293 -19.05 19.15 24.11
C ALA A 293 -20.51 19.46 24.45
N ALA A 294 -21.09 20.44 23.77
CA ALA A 294 -22.53 20.46 23.54
C ALA A 294 -22.90 19.21 22.74
N ALA A 295 -23.96 18.50 23.14
CA ALA A 295 -24.43 17.29 22.49
C ALA A 295 -24.70 17.55 20.99
N VAL A 296 -23.75 17.16 20.13
CA VAL A 296 -23.91 17.28 18.68
C VAL A 296 -24.93 16.24 18.27
N SER A 297 -26.06 16.69 17.70
CA SER A 297 -27.10 15.81 17.17
C SER A 297 -26.50 14.71 16.28
N GLU A 298 -26.87 13.45 16.52
CA GLU A 298 -26.49 12.26 15.74
C GLU A 298 -26.62 12.47 14.22
N ALA A 299 -27.62 13.25 13.79
CA ALA A 299 -27.85 13.58 12.40
C ALA A 299 -26.81 14.55 11.80
N ARG A 300 -26.24 15.45 12.62
CA ARG A 300 -25.16 16.36 12.23
C ARG A 300 -23.82 15.63 12.20
N GLU A 301 -23.60 14.71 13.14
CA GLU A 301 -22.41 13.85 13.12
C GLU A 301 -22.43 12.90 11.92
N ARG A 302 -23.59 12.29 11.60
CA ARG A 302 -23.77 11.47 10.40
C ARG A 302 -23.53 12.26 9.11
N ARG A 303 -24.09 13.47 8.99
CA ARG A 303 -23.85 14.36 7.84
C ARG A 303 -22.38 14.77 7.71
N GLY A 304 -21.71 15.11 8.81
CA GLY A 304 -20.28 15.41 8.81
C GLY A 304 -19.41 14.21 8.40
N ARG A 305 -19.74 13.01 8.87
CA ARG A 305 -19.07 11.76 8.47
C ARG A 305 -19.19 11.50 6.97
N VAL A 306 -20.39 11.65 6.40
CA VAL A 306 -20.63 11.44 4.97
C VAL A 306 -19.93 12.52 4.15
N ALA A 307 -20.05 13.80 4.53
CA ALA A 307 -19.39 14.89 3.84
C ALA A 307 -17.87 14.69 3.80
N LEU A 308 -17.24 14.33 4.93
CA LEU A 308 -15.81 14.08 5.00
C LEU A 308 -15.38 12.91 4.10
N THR A 309 -16.14 11.81 4.09
CA THR A 309 -15.87 10.67 3.20
C THR A 309 -16.01 11.06 1.73
N VAL A 310 -17.04 11.83 1.36
CA VAL A 310 -17.24 12.29 -0.02
C VAL A 310 -16.12 13.24 -0.44
N THR A 311 -15.73 14.19 0.41
CA THR A 311 -14.62 15.10 0.10
C THR A 311 -13.29 14.38 0.01
N TRP A 312 -13.03 13.43 0.91
CA TRP A 312 -11.82 12.59 0.88
C TRP A 312 -11.77 11.79 -0.41
N MET A 313 -12.84 11.05 -0.72
CA MET A 313 -12.94 10.23 -1.92
C MET A 313 -12.82 11.05 -3.21
N GLY A 314 -13.52 12.18 -3.29
CA GLY A 314 -13.51 13.03 -4.48
C GLY A 314 -12.14 13.64 -4.74
N THR A 315 -11.44 14.07 -3.68
CA THR A 315 -10.10 14.64 -3.81
C THR A 315 -9.05 13.58 -4.14
N THR A 316 -9.09 12.41 -3.50
CA THR A 316 -8.15 11.31 -3.81
C THR A 316 -8.38 10.76 -5.22
N LEU A 317 -9.63 10.63 -5.66
CA LEU A 317 -9.97 10.22 -7.03
C LEU A 317 -9.48 11.24 -8.06
N ALA A 318 -9.70 12.53 -7.84
CA ALA A 318 -9.20 13.56 -8.74
C ALA A 318 -7.68 13.47 -8.90
N ILE A 319 -6.94 13.36 -7.80
CA ILE A 319 -5.48 13.23 -7.84
C ILE A 319 -5.06 11.94 -8.57
N ALA A 320 -5.70 10.80 -8.27
CA ALA A 320 -5.38 9.52 -8.92
C ALA A 320 -5.59 9.55 -10.45
N LEU A 321 -6.52 10.35 -10.95
CA LEU A 321 -6.75 10.54 -12.39
C LEU A 321 -5.72 11.47 -13.06
N PHE A 322 -5.13 12.41 -12.32
CA PHE A 322 -4.13 13.34 -12.85
C PHE A 322 -2.69 12.85 -12.68
N VAL A 323 -2.41 11.95 -11.75
CA VAL A 323 -1.08 11.41 -11.50
C VAL A 323 -0.88 10.15 -12.34
N PRO A 324 0.02 10.17 -13.35
CA PRO A 324 0.24 9.01 -14.23
C PRO A 324 1.20 7.98 -13.65
N ASP A 325 2.05 8.34 -12.70
CA ASP A 325 3.11 7.47 -12.16
C ASP A 325 2.91 7.18 -10.67
N ILE A 326 2.60 5.93 -10.36
CA ILE A 326 2.46 5.44 -8.99
C ILE A 326 3.78 5.45 -8.21
N GLY A 327 4.92 5.30 -8.89
CA GLY A 327 6.25 5.30 -8.26
C GLY A 327 6.52 6.60 -7.51
N LYS A 328 6.10 7.74 -8.07
CA LYS A 328 6.22 9.06 -7.42
C LYS A 328 5.37 9.18 -6.15
N VAL A 329 4.17 8.61 -6.19
CA VAL A 329 3.28 8.56 -5.03
C VAL A 329 3.89 7.68 -3.95
N ILE A 330 4.42 6.51 -4.31
CA ILE A 330 5.08 5.57 -3.40
C ILE A 330 6.34 6.17 -2.78
N GLU A 331 7.18 6.87 -3.55
CA GLU A 331 8.37 7.56 -3.02
C GLU A 331 7.99 8.59 -1.94
N LEU A 332 6.90 9.35 -2.15
CA LEU A 332 6.41 10.34 -1.19
C LEU A 332 5.86 9.69 0.09
N ILE A 333 5.03 8.66 -0.04
CA ILE A 333 4.49 7.88 1.09
C ILE A 333 5.63 7.24 1.87
N GLY A 334 6.59 6.67 1.14
CA GLY A 334 7.78 6.05 1.68
C GLY A 334 8.66 7.00 2.48
N GLY A 335 8.79 8.25 2.05
CA GLY A 335 9.52 9.29 2.79
C GLY A 335 8.85 9.63 4.12
N ILE A 336 7.52 9.77 4.12
CA ILE A 336 6.74 9.99 5.35
C ILE A 336 6.83 8.76 6.27
N SER A 337 6.76 7.56 5.70
CA SER A 337 6.92 6.30 6.44
C SER A 337 8.30 6.16 7.05
N ALA A 338 9.36 6.51 6.31
CA ALA A 338 10.73 6.51 6.80
C ALA A 338 10.90 7.48 7.97
N PHE A 339 10.26 8.66 7.93
CA PHE A 339 10.22 9.57 9.07
C PHE A 339 9.59 8.90 10.31
N PHE A 340 8.49 8.16 10.15
CA PHE A 340 7.88 7.40 11.24
C PHE A 340 8.71 6.22 11.74
N ILE A 341 9.46 5.56 10.86
CA ILE A 341 10.24 4.37 11.20
C ILE A 341 11.57 4.74 11.83
N PHE A 342 12.23 5.80 11.37
CA PHE A 342 13.58 6.14 11.82
C PHE A 342 13.64 7.22 12.90
N ILE A 343 12.64 8.08 13.04
CA ILE A 343 12.70 9.23 13.96
C ILE A 343 11.79 9.05 15.18
N PHE A 344 10.58 8.53 15.01
CA PHE A 344 9.64 8.38 16.12
C PHE A 344 9.97 7.26 17.14
N PRO A 345 10.51 6.09 16.73
CA PRO A 345 10.91 5.07 17.71
C PRO A 345 12.25 5.34 18.39
N GLY A 346 12.97 6.42 18.05
CA GLY A 346 14.21 6.85 18.69
C GLY A 346 15.43 6.77 17.79
#